data_AF-A0A0V0QYD9-F1
#
_entry.id   AF-A0A0V0QYD9-F1
#
_cell.length_a   1.000
_cell.length_b   1.000
_cell.length_c   1.000
_cell.angle_alpha   90.00
_cell.angle_beta   90.00
_cell.angle_gamma   90.00
#
_symmetry.space_group_name_H-M   'P 1'
#
loop_
_entity.id
_entity.type
_entity.pdbx_description
1 polymer ?
#
loop_
_entity_poly.entity_id
_entity_poly.type
_entity_poly.pdbx_seq_one_letter_code
_entity_poly.pdbx_strand_id
1 'polypeptide(L)'
;MLGLDDKGYNSSALIEEYSPSLPKGFPKSNLPQNLCEPEFLKLLKCTKYVAERDACQLEYTSFLTCKKERDLTIFSSIKDWEQGHFKNLSDKNKNFYVMGLGRKLDRLEEDYEKIPTSYTYQIKAWTFKADIEQLKWRINYLNKYKKKLEQEQQEHIEKQTQNNLEKLNSMQDKFKK
;
A
#
# COMPACT_ATOMS: atom_id res chain seq x y z
N MET A 1 0.66 26.90 22.01
CA MET A 1 -0.17 26.16 22.98
C MET A 1 -1.62 26.42 22.63
N LEU A 2 -2.29 25.44 22.04
CA LEU A 2 -3.74 25.49 21.79
C LEU A 2 -4.37 24.60 22.86
N GLY A 3 -5.07 25.24 23.79
CA GLY A 3 -5.79 24.57 24.88
C GLY A 3 -7.04 23.88 24.35
N LEU A 4 -7.10 22.58 24.62
CA LEU A 4 -8.30 21.75 24.69
C LEU A 4 -9.01 22.15 26.01
N ASP A 5 -10.34 22.27 26.08
CA ASP A 5 -11.20 21.15 26.51
C ASP A 5 -12.72 21.43 26.34
N ASP A 6 -13.48 20.32 26.44
CA ASP A 6 -14.86 20.12 26.94
C ASP A 6 -16.07 19.91 26.02
N LYS A 7 -15.94 20.06 24.70
CA LYS A 7 -16.84 19.36 23.75
C LYS A 7 -16.01 18.79 22.62
N GLY A 8 -15.35 17.69 22.98
CA GLY A 8 -14.30 17.03 22.21
C GLY A 8 -14.55 17.06 20.71
N TYR A 9 -13.65 17.78 20.01
CA TYR A 9 -13.32 17.46 18.64
C TYR A 9 -13.04 15.97 18.59
N ASN A 10 -13.99 15.19 18.07
CA ASN A 10 -13.75 13.81 17.71
C ASN A 10 -12.90 13.86 16.43
N SER A 11 -11.61 14.19 16.62
CA SER A 11 -10.54 13.93 15.66
C SER A 11 -10.58 12.47 15.20
N SER A 12 -11.21 11.61 15.98
CA SER A 12 -11.17 10.19 15.84
C SER A 12 -11.84 9.74 14.52
N ALA A 13 -12.92 10.37 14.05
CA ALA A 13 -13.51 10.09 12.73
C ALA A 13 -12.64 10.56 11.53
N LEU A 14 -11.79 11.57 11.72
CA LEU A 14 -10.86 12.08 10.70
C LEU A 14 -9.62 11.16 10.52
N ILE A 15 -9.39 10.34 11.55
CA ILE A 15 -8.21 9.53 11.79
C ILE A 15 -8.44 8.05 11.45
N GLU A 16 -9.68 7.58 11.30
CA GLU A 16 -9.94 6.16 11.00
C GLU A 16 -9.37 5.69 9.65
N GLU A 17 -9.19 6.59 8.69
CA GLU A 17 -8.53 6.30 7.41
C GLU A 17 -7.11 6.88 7.40
N TYR A 18 -6.12 6.13 7.87
CA TYR A 18 -4.72 6.57 7.73
C TYR A 18 -4.25 6.46 6.29
N SER A 19 -3.50 7.47 5.89
CA SER A 19 -2.85 7.50 4.58
C SER A 19 -1.79 6.39 4.49
N PRO A 20 -1.62 5.78 3.31
CA PRO A 20 -0.70 4.67 3.13
C PRO A 20 0.72 5.02 3.55
N SER A 21 1.35 4.16 4.36
CA SER A 21 2.77 4.24 4.63
C SER A 21 3.56 3.94 3.35
N LEU A 22 4.53 4.81 3.04
CA LEU A 22 5.34 4.64 1.83
C LEU A 22 6.40 3.57 2.04
N PRO A 23 6.60 2.63 1.09
CA PRO A 23 7.73 1.71 1.12
C PRO A 23 9.08 2.46 1.16
N LYS A 24 10.09 1.82 1.74
CA LYS A 24 11.45 2.36 1.71
C LYS A 24 11.95 2.40 0.26
N GLY A 25 12.38 3.58 -0.18
CA GLY A 25 12.85 3.80 -1.55
C GLY A 25 11.74 4.09 -2.57
N PHE A 26 10.48 4.22 -2.13
CA PHE A 26 9.40 4.67 -3.01
C PHE A 26 9.72 6.09 -3.56
N PRO A 27 9.72 6.28 -4.89
CA PRO A 27 10.11 7.54 -5.49
C PRO A 27 9.05 8.61 -5.25
N LYS A 28 9.47 9.79 -4.77
CA LYS A 28 8.57 10.92 -4.51
C LYS A 28 7.86 11.42 -5.77
N SER A 29 8.45 11.21 -6.95
CA SER A 29 7.86 11.54 -8.24
C SER A 29 6.56 10.77 -8.53
N ASN A 30 6.34 9.64 -7.85
CA ASN A 30 5.14 8.81 -8.01
C ASN A 30 4.02 9.22 -7.03
N LEU A 31 4.22 10.27 -6.24
CA LEU A 31 3.16 10.83 -5.41
C LEU A 31 2.26 11.75 -6.26
N PRO A 32 0.95 11.81 -5.96
CA PRO A 32 0.06 12.75 -6.61
C PRO A 32 0.53 14.19 -6.32
N GLN A 33 0.36 15.08 -7.30
CA GLN A 33 0.77 16.48 -7.16
C GLN A 33 -0.07 17.25 -6.14
N ASN A 34 -1.37 16.92 -6.04
CA ASN A 34 -2.27 17.47 -5.02
C ASN A 34 -2.34 16.49 -3.85
N LEU A 35 -1.94 16.92 -2.65
CA LEU A 35 -2.04 16.13 -1.42
C LEU A 35 -3.26 16.55 -0.58
N CYS A 36 -4.24 17.19 -1.22
CA CYS A 36 -5.44 17.80 -0.66
C CYS A 36 -5.17 19.07 0.15
N GLU A 37 -4.06 19.77 -0.12
CA GLU A 37 -3.78 21.05 0.53
C GLU A 37 -4.89 22.09 0.29
N PRO A 38 -5.44 22.27 -0.92
CA PRO A 38 -6.49 23.26 -1.17
C PRO A 38 -7.77 22.97 -0.37
N GLU A 39 -8.22 21.72 -0.36
CA GLU A 39 -9.42 21.28 0.36
C GLU A 39 -9.21 21.40 1.87
N PHE A 40 -8.02 21.04 2.35
CA PHE A 40 -7.65 21.19 3.76
C PHE A 40 -7.63 22.66 4.20
N LEU A 41 -7.10 23.56 3.35
CA LEU A 41 -7.10 24.99 3.64
C LEU A 41 -8.52 25.59 3.69
N LYS A 42 -9.45 25.10 2.86
CA LYS A 42 -10.87 25.51 2.93
C LYS A 42 -11.49 25.05 4.25
N LEU A 43 -11.27 23.79 4.64
CA LEU A 43 -11.75 23.26 5.90
C LEU A 43 -11.18 24.02 7.10
N LEU A 44 -9.88 24.28 7.13
CA LEU A 44 -9.22 25.07 8.18
C LEU A 44 -9.76 26.49 8.29
N LYS A 45 -10.05 27.14 7.15
CA LYS A 45 -10.67 28.47 7.15
C LYS A 45 -12.06 28.39 7.76
N CYS A 46 -12.88 27.44 7.33
CA CYS A 46 -14.24 27.31 7.86
C CYS A 46 -14.23 27.07 9.38
N THR A 47 -13.46 26.09 9.85
CA THR A 47 -13.40 25.76 11.29
C THR A 47 -12.80 26.87 12.15
N LYS A 48 -11.98 27.76 11.56
CA LYS A 48 -11.46 28.93 12.26
C LYS A 48 -12.50 30.05 12.41
N TYR A 49 -13.38 30.23 11.44
CA TYR A 49 -14.32 31.35 11.41
C TYR A 49 -15.73 31.00 11.88
N VAL A 50 -16.08 29.71 11.95
CA VAL A 50 -17.41 29.24 12.35
C VAL A 50 -17.30 28.32 13.56
N ALA A 51 -17.99 28.67 14.65
CA ALA A 51 -17.98 27.91 15.89
C ALA A 51 -18.86 26.65 15.83
N GLU A 52 -19.86 26.63 14.95
CA GLU A 52 -20.80 25.51 14.80
C GLU A 52 -20.29 24.47 13.81
N ARG A 53 -20.21 23.22 14.28
CA ARG A 53 -19.65 22.08 13.57
C ARG A 53 -20.32 21.80 12.22
N ASP A 54 -21.65 21.89 12.17
CA ASP A 54 -22.44 21.49 11.00
C ASP A 54 -22.31 22.51 9.85
N ALA A 55 -21.84 23.73 10.15
CA ALA A 55 -21.66 24.77 9.16
C ALA A 55 -20.49 24.48 8.18
N CYS A 56 -19.51 23.66 8.58
CA CYS A 56 -18.35 23.29 7.75
C CYS A 56 -18.46 21.90 7.10
N GLN A 57 -19.67 21.33 7.07
CA GLN A 57 -19.89 19.97 6.58
C GLN A 57 -19.50 19.81 5.11
N LEU A 58 -19.71 20.84 4.28
CA LEU A 58 -19.36 20.81 2.85
C LEU A 58 -17.84 20.75 2.64
N GLU A 59 -17.08 21.59 3.32
CA GLU A 59 -15.61 21.59 3.28
C GLU A 59 -15.06 20.28 3.84
N TYR A 60 -15.69 19.75 4.89
CA TYR A 60 -15.33 18.46 5.47
C TYR A 60 -15.51 17.32 4.48
N THR A 61 -16.68 17.21 3.85
CA THR A 61 -16.93 16.20 2.81
C THR A 61 -15.99 16.37 1.62
N SER A 62 -15.73 17.61 1.19
CA SER A 62 -14.78 17.88 0.10
C SER A 62 -13.36 17.41 0.44
N PHE A 63 -12.88 17.66 1.65
CA PHE A 63 -11.58 17.17 2.11
C PHE A 63 -11.52 15.65 2.16
N LEU A 64 -12.54 14.99 2.71
CA LEU A 64 -12.60 13.53 2.79
C LEU A 64 -12.61 12.88 1.40
N THR A 65 -13.39 13.42 0.46
CA THR A 65 -13.40 12.91 -0.92
C THR A 65 -12.02 13.01 -1.56
N CYS A 66 -11.37 14.18 -1.47
CA CYS A 66 -10.01 14.33 -1.99
C CYS A 66 -9.03 13.35 -1.32
N LYS A 67 -9.07 13.24 0.00
CA LYS A 67 -8.19 12.35 0.77
C LYS A 67 -8.33 10.91 0.29
N LYS A 68 -9.56 10.44 0.08
CA LYS A 68 -9.84 9.08 -0.42
C LYS A 68 -9.27 8.86 -1.82
N GLU A 69 -9.49 9.79 -2.74
CA GLU A 69 -8.95 9.72 -4.10
C GLU A 69 -7.41 9.73 -4.12
N ARG A 70 -6.81 10.60 -3.31
CA ARG A 70 -5.36 10.68 -3.13
C ARG A 70 -4.80 9.36 -2.61
N ASP A 71 -5.41 8.80 -1.55
CA ASP A 71 -4.93 7.58 -0.93
C ASP A 71 -5.06 6.37 -1.89
N LEU A 72 -6.17 6.27 -2.64
CA LEU A 72 -6.32 5.27 -3.71
C LEU A 72 -5.22 5.40 -4.78
N THR A 73 -4.90 6.63 -5.18
CA THR A 73 -3.84 6.91 -6.16
C THR A 73 -2.47 6.49 -5.63
N ILE A 74 -2.18 6.79 -4.35
CA ILE A 74 -0.94 6.37 -3.71
C ILE A 74 -0.87 4.84 -3.61
N PHE A 75 -1.96 4.16 -3.21
CA PHE A 75 -2.00 2.70 -3.15
C PHE A 75 -1.73 2.05 -4.51
N SER A 76 -2.34 2.55 -5.59
CA SER A 76 -2.05 2.05 -6.94
C SER A 76 -0.58 2.26 -7.31
N SER A 77 -0.07 3.47 -7.07
CA SER A 77 1.32 3.82 -7.39
C SER A 77 2.33 2.98 -6.60
N ILE A 78 2.06 2.71 -5.32
CA ILE A 78 2.86 1.80 -4.48
C ILE A 78 2.87 0.41 -5.10
N LYS A 79 1.70 -0.13 -5.46
CA LYS A 79 1.59 -1.47 -6.03
C LYS A 79 2.38 -1.60 -7.33
N ASP A 80 2.22 -0.64 -8.23
CA ASP A 80 2.85 -0.68 -9.54
C ASP A 80 4.38 -0.57 -9.43
N TRP A 81 4.86 0.37 -8.60
CA TRP A 81 6.27 0.50 -8.30
C TRP A 81 6.83 -0.76 -7.62
N GLU A 82 6.13 -1.28 -6.62
CA GLU A 82 6.61 -2.41 -5.82
C GLU A 82 6.62 -3.70 -6.65
N GLN A 83 5.65 -3.93 -7.54
CA GLN A 83 5.68 -5.02 -8.51
C GLN A 83 6.84 -4.89 -9.49
N GLY A 84 7.10 -3.69 -10.01
CA GLY A 84 8.24 -3.42 -10.89
C GLY A 84 9.58 -3.68 -10.18
N HIS A 85 9.73 -3.18 -8.96
CA HIS A 85 10.90 -3.45 -8.11
C HIS A 85 11.06 -4.96 -7.87
N PHE A 86 9.99 -5.63 -7.47
CA PHE A 86 9.98 -7.05 -7.12
C PHE A 86 10.30 -7.96 -8.30
N LYS A 87 9.79 -7.63 -9.50
CA LYS A 87 10.08 -8.36 -10.75
C LYS A 87 11.58 -8.43 -11.04
N ASN A 88 12.30 -7.34 -10.75
CA ASN A 88 13.74 -7.20 -11.04
C ASN A 88 14.64 -7.84 -9.97
N LEU A 89 14.08 -8.33 -8.87
CA LEU A 89 14.84 -9.06 -7.85
C LEU A 89 15.15 -10.49 -8.32
N SER A 90 16.26 -11.05 -7.86
CA SER A 90 16.49 -12.50 -7.95
C SER A 90 15.48 -13.26 -7.08
N ASP A 91 15.23 -14.54 -7.37
CA ASP A 91 14.22 -15.31 -6.62
C ASP A 91 14.55 -15.44 -5.12
N LYS A 92 15.84 -15.55 -4.80
CA LYS A 92 16.32 -15.49 -3.41
C LYS A 92 15.96 -14.15 -2.75
N ASN A 93 16.17 -13.05 -3.46
CA ASN A 93 15.87 -11.71 -2.95
C ASN A 93 14.36 -11.42 -2.88
N LYS A 94 13.55 -11.98 -3.79
CA LYS A 94 12.08 -11.95 -3.70
C LYS A 94 11.60 -12.58 -2.39
N ASN A 95 12.12 -13.76 -2.04
CA ASN A 95 11.78 -14.43 -0.78
C ASN A 95 12.21 -13.61 0.44
N PHE A 96 13.42 -13.05 0.44
CA PHE A 96 13.86 -12.17 1.53
C PHE A 96 13.02 -10.91 1.66
N TYR A 97 12.57 -10.34 0.54
CA TYR A 97 11.73 -9.16 0.54
C TYR A 97 10.38 -9.45 1.21
N VAL A 98 9.68 -10.51 0.81
CA VAL A 98 8.41 -10.92 1.43
C VAL A 98 8.61 -11.29 2.90
N MET A 99 9.66 -12.02 3.25
CA MET A 99 9.96 -12.36 4.64
C MET A 99 10.25 -11.12 5.48
N GLY A 100 10.92 -10.10 4.92
CA GLY A 100 11.16 -8.83 5.59
C GLY A 100 9.86 -8.08 5.89
N LEU A 101 8.90 -8.09 4.96
CA LEU A 101 7.56 -7.56 5.19
C LEU A 101 6.82 -8.36 6.28
N GLY A 102 6.91 -9.69 6.25
CA GLY A 102 6.33 -10.56 7.28
C GLY A 102 6.85 -10.26 8.67
N ARG A 103 8.18 -10.20 8.86
CA ARG A 103 8.77 -9.83 10.16
C ARG A 103 8.35 -8.44 10.65
N LYS A 104 8.17 -7.49 9.72
CA LYS A 104 7.67 -6.16 10.07
C LYS A 104 6.20 -6.22 10.52
N LEU A 105 5.39 -7.03 9.85
CA LEU A 105 3.99 -7.28 10.22
C LEU A 105 3.92 -7.88 11.63
N ASP A 106 4.65 -8.96 11.89
CA ASP A 106 4.66 -9.63 13.20
C ASP A 106 5.01 -8.65 14.33
N ARG A 107 6.06 -7.85 14.14
CA ARG A 107 6.45 -6.82 15.12
C ARG A 107 5.34 -5.79 15.35
N LEU A 108 4.69 -5.32 14.29
CA LEU A 108 3.61 -4.33 14.43
C LEU A 108 2.38 -4.92 15.13
N GLU A 109 2.05 -6.18 14.88
CA GLU A 109 0.96 -6.88 15.59
C GLU A 109 1.29 -7.01 17.08
N GLU A 110 2.51 -7.45 17.44
CA GLU A 110 2.97 -7.52 18.83
C GLU A 110 2.96 -6.15 19.53
N ASP A 111 3.40 -5.10 18.83
CA ASP A 111 3.42 -3.74 19.37
C ASP A 111 2.02 -3.15 19.50
N TYR A 112 1.09 -3.51 18.60
CA TYR A 112 -0.32 -3.11 18.66
C TYR A 112 -1.02 -3.71 19.88
N GLU A 113 -0.78 -4.99 20.18
CA GLU A 113 -1.36 -5.67 21.36
C GLU A 113 -0.94 -5.03 22.68
N LYS A 114 0.22 -4.37 22.72
CA LYS A 114 0.73 -3.67 23.91
C LYS A 114 0.16 -2.26 24.07
N ILE A 115 -0.65 -1.76 23.13
CA ILE A 115 -1.22 -0.41 23.22
C ILE A 115 -2.37 -0.39 24.25
N PRO A 116 -2.32 0.51 25.25
CA PRO A 116 -3.42 0.66 26.20
C PRO A 116 -4.73 1.06 25.51
N THR A 117 -5.86 0.57 26.02
CA THR A 117 -7.20 0.84 25.45
C THR A 117 -7.78 2.22 25.79
N SER A 118 -7.02 3.08 26.47
CA SER A 118 -7.50 4.41 26.86
C SER A 118 -7.59 5.38 25.66
N TYR A 119 -8.49 6.36 25.77
CA TYR A 119 -8.79 7.34 24.70
C TYR A 119 -7.52 8.00 24.14
N THR A 120 -6.56 8.32 25.00
CA THR A 120 -5.28 8.95 24.66
C THR A 120 -4.46 8.16 23.63
N TYR A 121 -4.65 6.83 23.54
CA TYR A 121 -3.91 5.96 22.63
C TYR A 121 -4.70 5.51 21.39
N GLN A 122 -5.95 5.95 21.21
CA GLN A 122 -6.77 5.55 20.07
C GLN A 122 -6.11 5.86 18.72
N ILE A 123 -5.53 7.06 18.60
CA ILE A 123 -4.80 7.49 17.39
C ILE A 123 -3.66 6.51 17.11
N LYS A 124 -2.84 6.20 18.13
CA LYS A 124 -1.74 5.25 17.98
C LYS A 124 -2.26 3.87 17.56
N ALA A 125 -3.28 3.35 18.24
CA ALA A 125 -3.86 2.04 17.93
C ALA A 125 -4.31 1.95 16.47
N TRP A 126 -5.02 2.96 15.99
CA TRP A 126 -5.50 2.95 14.61
C TRP A 126 -4.38 3.12 13.58
N THR A 127 -3.31 3.87 13.89
CA THR A 127 -2.13 3.97 13.00
C THR A 127 -1.53 2.58 12.79
N PHE A 128 -1.31 1.85 13.89
CA PHE A 128 -0.79 0.49 13.85
C PHE A 128 -1.71 -0.44 13.05
N LYS A 129 -3.02 -0.37 13.29
CA LYS A 129 -4.01 -1.18 12.57
C LYS A 129 -3.95 -0.93 11.05
N ALA A 130 -3.85 0.33 10.63
CA ALA A 130 -3.74 0.67 9.21
C ALA A 130 -2.44 0.15 8.58
N ASP A 131 -1.30 0.29 9.28
CA ASP A 131 -0.01 -0.24 8.81
C ASP A 131 -0.03 -1.78 8.72
N ILE A 132 -0.67 -2.46 9.67
CA ILE A 132 -0.88 -3.92 9.67
C ILE A 132 -1.68 -4.34 8.44
N GLU A 133 -2.83 -3.72 8.18
CA GLU A 133 -3.67 -4.03 7.02
C GLU A 133 -2.93 -3.76 5.70
N GLN A 134 -2.19 -2.66 5.63
CA GLN A 134 -1.38 -2.35 4.45
C GLN A 134 -0.28 -3.41 4.22
N LEU A 135 0.39 -3.89 5.26
CA LEU A 135 1.40 -4.95 5.13
C LEU A 135 0.78 -6.28 4.71
N LYS A 136 -0.37 -6.66 5.29
CA LYS A 136 -1.14 -7.85 4.88
C LYS A 136 -1.51 -7.78 3.40
N TRP A 137 -2.04 -6.65 2.97
CA TRP A 137 -2.36 -6.40 1.56
C TRP A 137 -1.12 -6.54 0.66
N ARG A 138 0.02 -5.94 1.06
CA ARG A 138 1.29 -6.02 0.33
C ARG A 138 1.82 -7.44 0.18
N ILE A 139 1.91 -8.17 1.28
CA ILE A 139 2.36 -9.57 1.29
C ILE A 139 1.47 -10.42 0.38
N ASN A 140 0.14 -10.26 0.47
CA ASN A 140 -0.81 -11.02 -0.32
C ASN A 140 -0.62 -10.79 -1.82
N TYR A 141 -0.61 -9.53 -2.28
CA TYR A 141 -0.49 -9.28 -3.71
C TYR A 141 0.91 -9.66 -4.25
N LEU A 142 1.98 -9.51 -3.46
CA LEU A 142 3.33 -9.91 -3.86
C LEU A 142 3.45 -11.42 -3.98
N ASN A 143 2.86 -12.18 -3.07
CA ASN A 143 2.81 -13.64 -3.18
C ASN A 143 2.02 -14.10 -4.41
N LYS A 144 0.88 -13.47 -4.70
CA LYS A 144 0.13 -13.73 -5.94
C LYS A 144 0.96 -13.40 -7.18
N TYR A 145 1.64 -12.25 -7.16
CA TYR A 145 2.49 -11.83 -8.27
C TYR A 145 3.69 -12.76 -8.47
N LYS A 146 4.31 -13.24 -7.38
CA LYS A 146 5.39 -14.23 -7.42
C LYS A 146 4.95 -15.51 -8.12
N LYS A 147 3.81 -16.08 -7.72
CA LYS A 147 3.23 -17.28 -8.35
C LYS A 147 2.99 -17.08 -9.84
N LYS A 148 2.48 -15.90 -10.22
CA LYS A 148 2.29 -15.55 -11.64
C LYS A 148 3.62 -15.54 -12.41
N LEU A 149 4.67 -14.94 -11.86
CA LEU A 149 5.99 -14.94 -12.48
C LEU A 149 6.58 -16.35 -12.63
N GLU A 150 6.40 -17.21 -11.61
CA GLU A 150 6.83 -18.61 -11.64
C GLU A 150 6.09 -19.40 -12.74
N GLN A 151 4.78 -19.17 -12.92
CA GLN A 151 3.99 -19.76 -14.00
C GLN A 151 4.46 -19.30 -15.38
N GLU A 152 4.65 -17.99 -15.58
CA GLU A 152 5.14 -17.42 -16.84
C GLU A 152 6.52 -17.96 -17.22
N GLN A 153 7.40 -18.16 -16.23
CA GLN A 153 8.72 -18.74 -16.44
C GLN A 153 8.65 -20.22 -16.84
N GLN A 154 7.77 -20.99 -16.19
CA GLN A 154 7.56 -22.40 -16.50
C GLN A 154 7.03 -22.60 -17.93
N GLU A 155 6.00 -21.83 -18.32
CA GLU A 155 5.45 -21.86 -19.69
C GLU A 155 6.51 -21.53 -20.75
N HIS A 156 7.40 -20.58 -20.45
CA HIS A 156 8.48 -20.23 -21.36
C HIS A 156 9.51 -21.35 -21.50
N ILE A 157 9.88 -22.02 -20.40
CA ILE A 157 10.80 -23.18 -20.42
C ILE A 157 10.19 -24.35 -21.21
N GLU A 158 8.90 -24.62 -21.03
CA GLU A 158 8.18 -25.67 -21.77
C GLU A 158 8.17 -25.42 -23.27
N LYS A 159 7.83 -24.19 -23.69
CA LYS A 159 7.87 -23.78 -25.11
C LYS A 159 9.28 -23.91 -25.71
N GLN A 160 10.31 -23.51 -24.97
CA GLN A 160 11.69 -23.66 -25.44
C GLN A 160 12.11 -25.14 -25.57
N THR A 161 11.71 -25.97 -24.60
CA THR A 161 12.03 -27.40 -24.60
C THR A 161 11.35 -28.11 -25.77
N GLN A 162 10.07 -27.82 -26.01
CA GLN A 162 9.32 -28.38 -27.13
C GLN A 162 9.94 -27.98 -28.48
N ASN A 163 10.27 -26.69 -28.67
CA ASN A 163 10.93 -26.22 -29.89
C ASN A 163 12.29 -26.92 -30.13
N ASN A 164 13.04 -27.21 -29.06
CA ASN A 164 14.31 -27.91 -29.16
C ASN A 164 14.13 -29.39 -29.52
N LEU A 165 13.11 -30.05 -28.98
CA LEU A 165 12.76 -31.44 -29.32
C LEU A 165 12.33 -31.57 -30.79
N GLU A 166 11.48 -30.65 -31.27
CA GLU A 166 11.05 -30.62 -32.68
C GLU A 166 12.23 -30.43 -33.63
N LYS A 167 13.16 -29.51 -33.30
CA LYS A 167 14.41 -29.34 -34.05
C LYS A 167 15.26 -30.61 -34.05
N LEU A 168 15.41 -31.28 -32.89
CA LEU A 168 16.21 -32.50 -32.77
C LEU A 168 15.63 -33.62 -33.66
N ASN A 169 14.32 -33.84 -33.60
CA ASN A 169 13.63 -34.83 -34.41
C ASN A 169 13.79 -34.53 -35.92
N SER A 170 13.64 -33.26 -36.32
CA SER A 170 13.84 -32.85 -37.72
C SER A 170 15.27 -33.08 -38.23
N MET A 171 16.27 -33.04 -37.34
CA MET A 171 17.66 -33.35 -37.69
C MET A 171 17.85 -34.86 -37.83
N GLN A 172 17.30 -35.67 -36.93
CA GLN A 172 17.39 -37.14 -37.01
C GLN A 172 16.76 -37.70 -38.29
N ASP A 173 15.64 -37.13 -38.74
CA ASP A 173 14.98 -37.54 -39.99
C ASP A 173 15.82 -37.24 -41.24
N LYS A 174 16.69 -36.21 -41.20
CA LYS A 174 17.62 -35.91 -42.30
C LYS A 174 18.78 -36.88 -42.41
N PHE A 175 19.16 -37.55 -41.31
CA PHE A 175 20.25 -38.55 -41.31
C PHE A 175 19.79 -39.97 -41.67
N LYS A 176 18.47 -40.21 -41.75
CA LYS A 176 17.89 -41.52 -42.10
C LYS A 176 17.57 -41.69 -43.59
N LYS A 177 17.92 -40.72 -44.44
CA LYS A 177 17.83 -40.77 -45.91
C LYS A 177 19.22 -40.74 -46.52
#